data_AF-G4ZZR6-F1
#
_entry.id   AF-G4ZZR6-F1
#
_cell.length_a   1.000
_cell.length_b   1.000
_cell.length_c   1.000
_cell.angle_alpha   90.00
_cell.angle_beta   90.00
_cell.angle_gamma   90.00
#
_symmetry.space_group_name_H-M   'P 1'
#
loop_
_entity.id
_entity.type
_entity.pdbx_description
1 polymer ?
#
loop_
_entity_poly.entity_id
_entity_poly.type
_entity_poly.pdbx_seq_one_letter_code
_entity_poly.pdbx_strand_id
1 'polypeptide(L)'
;VVEALKRNQVVIMTADTGSGKSTQLPQIILDNVLPPGETRRIAVLEPRRLNAISLSRRVAEERGLPPGHEVGYTIGRGESNVTSTTRIEFMTHGLFVQIARNCDQLLSKYCAAVVDEAHERSVDVDLSLPLLKRAL
;
A
#
# COMPACT_ATOMS: atom_id res chain seq x y z
N VAL A 1 9.82 11.49 -9.52
CA VAL A 1 9.23 10.48 -8.59
C VAL A 1 10.06 9.21 -8.53
N VAL A 2 10.21 8.44 -9.61
CA VAL A 2 10.97 7.18 -9.62
C VAL A 2 12.38 7.30 -9.04
N GLU A 3 13.14 8.31 -9.44
CA GLU A 3 14.49 8.52 -8.93
C GLU A 3 14.53 8.76 -7.41
N ALA A 4 13.60 9.55 -6.88
CA ALA A 4 13.50 9.78 -5.44
C ALA A 4 13.16 8.48 -4.69
N LEU A 5 12.23 7.66 -5.23
CA LEU A 5 11.86 6.37 -4.66
C LEU A 5 13.02 5.35 -4.69
N LYS A 6 13.86 5.38 -5.74
CA LYS A 6 15.04 4.50 -5.84
C LYS A 6 16.18 4.88 -4.90
N ARG A 7 16.35 6.19 -4.64
CA ARG A 7 17.49 6.71 -3.86
C ARG A 7 17.22 6.81 -2.36
N ASN A 8 15.96 6.77 -1.93
CA ASN A 8 15.59 7.01 -0.54
C ASN A 8 14.67 5.90 -0.04
N GLN A 9 14.95 5.37 1.15
CA GLN A 9 14.07 4.39 1.81
C GLN A 9 12.72 5.00 2.24
N VAL A 10 12.69 6.33 2.49
CA VAL A 10 11.49 7.07 2.87
C VAL A 10 11.36 8.31 2.00
N VAL A 11 10.19 8.51 1.41
CA VAL A 11 9.85 9.68 0.60
C VAL A 11 8.53 10.25 1.10
N ILE A 12 8.50 11.55 1.40
CA ILE A 12 7.28 12.29 1.69
C ILE A 12 6.82 12.95 0.40
N MET A 13 5.59 12.69 -0.01
CA MET A 13 4.99 13.30 -1.20
C MET A 13 3.78 14.14 -0.80
N THR A 14 3.77 15.38 -1.28
CA THR A 14 2.62 16.27 -1.20
C THR A 14 2.12 16.55 -2.60
N ALA A 15 0.80 16.49 -2.79
CA ALA A 15 0.12 16.97 -3.99
C ALA A 15 -1.37 17.17 -3.66
N ASP A 16 -2.09 17.92 -4.47
CA ASP A 16 -3.51 18.16 -4.26
C ASP A 16 -4.38 16.91 -4.43
N THR A 17 -5.55 16.88 -3.80
CA THR A 17 -6.56 15.83 -4.04
C THR A 17 -6.93 15.79 -5.52
N GLY A 18 -7.08 14.60 -6.09
CA GLY A 18 -7.35 14.42 -7.51
C GLY A 18 -6.10 14.40 -8.40
N SER A 19 -4.89 14.61 -7.86
CA SER A 19 -3.63 14.49 -8.62
C SER A 19 -3.24 13.05 -8.98
N GLY A 20 -4.03 12.05 -8.58
CA GLY A 20 -3.77 10.64 -8.85
C GLY A 20 -2.73 9.94 -7.96
N LYS A 21 -2.33 10.52 -6.81
CA LYS A 21 -1.34 9.89 -5.90
C LYS A 21 -1.72 8.46 -5.52
N SER A 22 -2.94 8.28 -4.99
CA SER A 22 -3.47 7.03 -4.46
C SER A 22 -3.54 5.91 -5.51
N THR A 23 -3.76 6.28 -6.78
CA THR A 23 -3.85 5.32 -7.89
C THR A 23 -2.50 5.08 -8.55
N GLN A 24 -1.71 6.13 -8.81
CA GLN A 24 -0.50 6.03 -9.64
C GLN A 24 0.75 5.62 -8.87
N LEU A 25 0.94 6.05 -7.62
CA LEU A 25 2.13 5.72 -6.85
C LEU A 25 2.39 4.22 -6.68
N PRO A 26 1.41 3.38 -6.26
CA PRO A 26 1.67 1.95 -6.12
C PRO A 26 2.01 1.28 -7.46
N GLN A 27 1.41 1.73 -8.57
CA GLN A 27 1.74 1.24 -9.92
C GLN A 27 3.17 1.62 -10.32
N ILE A 28 3.56 2.88 -10.09
CA ILE A 28 4.92 3.37 -10.36
C ILE A 28 5.96 2.56 -9.57
N ILE A 29 5.69 2.27 -8.29
CA ILE A 29 6.59 1.46 -7.46
C ILE A 29 6.72 0.05 -8.06
N LEU A 30 5.60 -0.60 -8.36
CA LEU A 30 5.58 -1.96 -8.91
C LEU A 30 6.36 -2.06 -10.22
N ASP A 31 6.13 -1.13 -11.13
CA ASP A 31 6.66 -1.22 -12.50
C ASP A 31 8.10 -0.73 -12.62
N ASN A 32 8.52 0.22 -11.78
CA ASN A 32 9.77 0.95 -12.02
C ASN A 32 10.76 0.92 -10.86
N VAL A 33 10.35 0.61 -9.63
CA VAL A 33 11.17 0.78 -8.43
C VAL A 33 11.63 -0.56 -7.86
N LEU A 34 10.77 -1.57 -7.83
CA LEU A 34 11.09 -2.86 -7.22
C LEU A 34 12.21 -3.59 -8.00
N PRO A 35 13.09 -4.34 -7.31
CA PRO A 35 14.14 -5.11 -7.97
C PRO A 35 13.53 -6.31 -8.73
N PRO A 36 14.20 -6.79 -9.79
CA PRO A 36 13.79 -8.00 -10.50
C PRO A 36 13.66 -9.19 -9.55
N GLY A 37 12.58 -9.97 -9.70
CA GLY A 37 12.32 -11.14 -8.87
C GLY A 37 11.71 -10.85 -7.49
N GLU A 38 11.46 -9.58 -7.14
CA GLU A 38 10.68 -9.27 -5.94
C GLU A 38 9.23 -9.79 -6.11
N THR A 39 8.79 -10.61 -5.16
CA THR A 39 7.46 -11.25 -5.17
C THR A 39 6.54 -10.71 -4.08
N ARG A 40 7.10 -10.01 -3.08
CA ARG A 40 6.32 -9.40 -2.00
C ARG A 40 5.45 -8.27 -2.53
N ARG A 41 4.45 -7.91 -1.74
CA ARG A 41 3.41 -6.93 -2.09
C ARG A 41 3.81 -5.52 -1.71
N ILE A 42 3.15 -4.55 -2.31
CA ILE A 42 3.12 -3.15 -1.89
C ILE A 42 1.86 -2.98 -1.05
N ALA A 43 2.00 -2.58 0.21
CA ALA A 43 0.85 -2.21 1.05
C ALA A 43 0.46 -0.76 0.79
N VAL A 44 -0.81 -0.49 0.48
CA VAL A 44 -1.35 0.86 0.36
C VAL A 44 -2.35 1.07 1.49
N LEU A 45 -2.03 1.99 2.40
CA LEU A 45 -2.80 2.23 3.62
C LEU A 45 -3.78 3.36 3.40
N GLU A 46 -5.06 3.08 3.66
CA GLU A 46 -6.18 3.99 3.51
C GLU A 46 -6.93 4.15 4.83
N PRO A 47 -7.30 5.38 5.25
CA PRO A 47 -8.05 5.58 6.49
C PRO A 47 -9.45 4.95 6.44
N ARG A 48 -10.04 4.82 5.24
CA ARG A 48 -11.44 4.43 5.05
C ARG A 48 -11.55 3.13 4.27
N ARG A 49 -12.38 2.21 4.79
CA ARG A 49 -12.68 0.90 4.16
C ARG A 49 -13.16 1.03 2.71
N LEU A 50 -14.11 1.94 2.48
CA LEU A 50 -14.70 2.15 1.15
C LEU A 50 -13.66 2.70 0.16
N ASN A 51 -12.75 3.57 0.61
CA ASN A 51 -11.65 4.06 -0.21
C ASN A 51 -10.74 2.91 -0.63
N ALA A 52 -10.28 2.09 0.32
CA ALA A 52 -9.45 0.91 0.02
C ALA A 52 -10.07 -0.01 -1.05
N ILE A 53 -11.37 -0.33 -0.92
CA ILE A 53 -12.08 -1.16 -1.91
C ILE A 53 -12.17 -0.45 -3.26
N SER A 54 -12.60 0.82 -3.27
CA SER A 54 -12.84 1.56 -4.51
C SER A 54 -11.55 1.82 -5.29
N LEU A 55 -10.47 2.18 -4.59
CA LEU A 55 -9.15 2.41 -5.17
C LEU A 55 -8.55 1.11 -5.70
N SER A 56 -8.69 -0.01 -4.97
CA SER A 56 -8.20 -1.29 -5.50
C SER A 56 -8.90 -1.68 -6.80
N ARG A 57 -10.22 -1.45 -6.90
CA ARG A 57 -10.98 -1.73 -8.13
C ARG A 57 -10.57 -0.79 -9.25
N ARG A 58 -10.46 0.51 -8.96
CA ARG A 58 -10.03 1.52 -9.91
C ARG A 58 -8.65 1.20 -10.49
N VAL A 59 -7.69 0.85 -9.63
CA VAL A 59 -6.33 0.51 -10.07
C VAL A 59 -6.31 -0.83 -10.82
N ALA A 60 -7.12 -1.81 -10.42
CA ALA A 60 -7.27 -3.05 -11.19
C ALA A 60 -7.80 -2.79 -12.62
N GLU A 61 -8.79 -1.91 -12.76
CA GLU A 61 -9.32 -1.45 -14.05
C GLU A 61 -8.25 -0.74 -14.89
N GLU A 62 -7.47 0.17 -14.29
CA GLU A 62 -6.35 0.85 -14.95
C GLU A 62 -5.26 -0.14 -15.42
N ARG A 63 -5.04 -1.22 -14.67
CA ARG A 63 -4.11 -2.30 -15.02
C ARG A 63 -4.69 -3.28 -16.04
N GLY A 64 -5.97 -3.17 -16.39
CA GLY A 64 -6.65 -4.07 -17.32
C GLY A 64 -6.79 -5.51 -16.81
N LEU A 65 -6.79 -5.72 -15.49
CA LEU A 65 -6.85 -7.04 -14.86
C LEU A 65 -8.05 -7.15 -13.91
N PRO A 66 -8.60 -8.36 -13.70
CA PRO A 66 -9.67 -8.55 -12.73
C PRO A 66 -9.25 -8.16 -11.30
N PRO A 67 -10.15 -7.54 -10.50
CA PRO A 67 -9.89 -7.29 -9.08
C PRO A 67 -9.50 -8.58 -8.34
N GLY A 68 -8.46 -8.50 -7.51
CA GLY A 68 -7.90 -9.63 -6.78
C GLY A 68 -6.82 -10.41 -7.53
N HIS A 69 -6.62 -10.14 -8.83
CA HIS A 69 -5.47 -10.67 -9.56
C HIS A 69 -4.19 -9.94 -9.14
N GLU A 70 -3.77 -8.89 -9.85
CA GLU A 70 -2.56 -8.13 -9.51
C GLU A 70 -2.80 -7.07 -8.42
N VAL A 71 -4.03 -6.57 -8.33
CA VAL A 71 -4.43 -5.52 -7.39
C VAL A 71 -5.63 -5.99 -6.59
N GLY A 72 -5.52 -5.94 -5.26
CA GLY A 72 -6.55 -6.38 -4.34
C GLY A 72 -6.66 -5.52 -3.10
N TYR A 73 -7.58 -5.88 -2.22
CA TYR A 73 -7.76 -5.23 -0.93
C TYR A 73 -7.92 -6.25 0.20
N THR A 74 -7.52 -5.85 1.40
CA THR A 74 -7.85 -6.55 2.65
C THR A 74 -8.29 -5.51 3.67
N ILE A 75 -9.48 -5.69 4.24
CA ILE A 75 -10.00 -4.81 5.29
C ILE A 75 -10.47 -5.61 6.50
N GLY A 76 -10.68 -4.93 7.62
CA GLY A 76 -11.07 -5.58 8.88
C GLY A 76 -12.34 -6.43 8.74
N ARG A 77 -12.46 -7.46 9.60
CA ARG A 77 -13.52 -8.50 9.61
C ARG A 77 -13.37 -9.58 8.52
N GLY A 78 -12.15 -9.81 8.05
CA GLY A 78 -11.83 -10.93 7.15
C GLY A 78 -12.27 -10.72 5.69
N GLU A 79 -12.65 -9.51 5.31
CA GLU A 79 -13.04 -9.20 3.94
C GLU A 79 -11.79 -8.92 3.11
N SER A 80 -11.54 -9.76 2.10
CA SER A 80 -10.39 -9.67 1.22
C SER A 80 -10.68 -10.31 -0.13
N ASN A 81 -10.06 -9.80 -1.18
CA ASN A 81 -9.99 -10.45 -2.49
C ASN A 81 -8.55 -10.75 -2.93
N VAL A 82 -7.59 -10.65 -2.01
CA VAL A 82 -6.17 -10.85 -2.29
C VAL A 82 -5.87 -12.32 -2.58
N THR A 83 -5.07 -12.57 -3.60
CA THR A 83 -4.65 -13.90 -4.02
C THR A 83 -3.12 -14.04 -3.99
N SER A 84 -2.60 -15.16 -4.47
CA SER A 84 -1.15 -15.37 -4.63
C SER A 84 -0.53 -14.50 -5.72
N THR A 85 -1.32 -14.01 -6.69
CA THR A 85 -0.82 -13.16 -7.78
C THR A 85 -0.89 -11.66 -7.45
N THR A 86 -1.52 -11.29 -6.33
CA THR A 86 -1.66 -9.89 -5.93
C THR A 86 -0.33 -9.29 -5.54
N ARG A 87 -0.01 -8.15 -6.14
CA ARG A 87 1.21 -7.36 -5.96
C ARG A 87 0.95 -6.01 -5.29
N ILE A 88 -0.23 -5.41 -5.50
CA ILE A 88 -0.66 -4.19 -4.80
C ILE A 88 -1.84 -4.54 -3.91
N GLU A 89 -1.71 -4.29 -2.62
CA GLU A 89 -2.73 -4.60 -1.62
C GLU A 89 -3.17 -3.32 -0.89
N PHE A 90 -4.39 -2.87 -1.16
CA PHE A 90 -5.02 -1.77 -0.45
C PHE A 90 -5.61 -2.26 0.88
N MET A 91 -5.39 -1.54 1.97
CA MET A 91 -5.89 -1.93 3.29
C MET A 91 -6.10 -0.76 4.22
N THR A 92 -6.87 -1.00 5.28
CA THR A 92 -7.03 0.00 6.34
C THR A 92 -5.81 0.08 7.25
N HIS A 93 -5.45 1.27 7.74
CA HIS A 93 -4.33 1.44 8.69
C HIS A 93 -4.46 0.53 9.91
N GLY A 94 -5.64 0.41 10.52
CA GLY A 94 -5.83 -0.45 11.69
C GLY A 94 -5.49 -1.93 11.43
N LEU A 95 -5.78 -2.45 10.23
CA LEU A 95 -5.38 -3.81 9.85
C LEU A 95 -3.86 -3.91 9.68
N PHE A 96 -3.26 -2.91 9.03
CA PHE A 96 -1.81 -2.85 8.89
C PHE A 96 -1.11 -2.83 10.24
N VAL A 97 -1.58 -2.02 11.19
CA VAL A 97 -1.04 -1.96 12.56
C VAL A 97 -1.09 -3.32 13.23
N GLN A 98 -2.14 -4.12 13.03
CA GLN A 98 -2.21 -5.49 13.57
C GLN A 98 -1.13 -6.40 12.97
N ILE A 99 -0.90 -6.32 11.65
CA ILE A 99 0.14 -7.10 10.95
C ILE A 99 1.54 -6.65 11.38
N ALA A 100 1.77 -5.34 11.40
CA ALA A 100 3.06 -4.71 11.65
C ALA A 100 3.56 -4.83 13.10
N ARG A 101 2.72 -5.32 14.03
CA ARG A 101 3.16 -5.71 15.38
C ARG A 101 4.22 -6.83 15.35
N ASN A 102 4.20 -7.67 14.32
CA ASN A 102 5.24 -8.66 14.07
C ASN A 102 6.04 -8.25 12.82
N CYS A 103 7.26 -7.74 13.03
CA CYS A 103 8.09 -7.24 11.94
C CYS A 103 8.49 -8.34 10.95
N ASP A 104 8.76 -9.57 11.39
CA ASP A 104 9.10 -10.68 10.50
C ASP A 104 7.92 -11.05 9.59
N GLN A 105 6.70 -11.02 10.14
CA GLN A 105 5.48 -11.24 9.37
C GLN A 105 5.23 -10.10 8.36
N LEU A 106 5.53 -8.85 8.73
CA LEU A 106 5.41 -7.72 7.84
C LEU A 106 6.40 -7.83 6.67
N LEU A 107 7.68 -8.05 6.98
CA LEU A 107 8.78 -8.06 6.00
C LEU A 107 8.74 -9.29 5.08
N SER A 108 8.14 -10.40 5.51
CA SER A 108 7.90 -11.56 4.65
C SER A 108 6.77 -11.34 3.63
N LYS A 109 5.85 -10.41 3.88
CA LYS A 109 4.69 -10.15 3.01
C LYS A 109 4.86 -8.92 2.12
N TYR A 110 5.51 -7.87 2.63
CA TYR A 110 5.56 -6.56 1.98
C TYR A 110 7.00 -6.10 1.73
N CYS A 111 7.24 -5.51 0.55
CA CYS A 111 8.51 -4.90 0.18
C CYS A 111 8.46 -3.37 0.20
N ALA A 112 7.26 -2.78 0.16
CA ALA A 112 7.04 -1.34 0.23
C ALA A 112 5.70 -1.04 0.90
N ALA A 113 5.59 0.16 1.48
CA ALA A 113 4.35 0.67 2.04
C ALA A 113 4.11 2.11 1.57
N VAL A 114 2.87 2.40 1.16
CA VAL A 114 2.36 3.73 0.84
C VAL A 114 1.36 4.10 1.93
N VAL A 115 1.66 5.16 2.69
CA VAL A 115 0.76 5.69 3.72
C VAL A 115 -0.02 6.83 3.10
N ASP A 116 -1.25 6.57 2.67
CA ASP A 116 -2.08 7.61 2.07
C ASP A 116 -2.80 8.44 3.14
N GLU A 117 -3.25 9.63 2.75
CA GLU A 117 -4.02 10.55 3.59
C GLU A 117 -3.35 10.83 4.95
N ALA A 118 -2.00 10.83 4.98
CA ALA A 118 -1.22 11.03 6.21
C ALA A 118 -1.49 12.38 6.90
N HIS A 119 -2.11 13.33 6.19
CA HIS A 119 -2.54 14.61 6.73
C HIS A 119 -3.77 14.50 7.64
N GLU A 120 -4.56 13.43 7.58
CA GLU A 120 -5.72 13.22 8.45
C GLU A 120 -5.33 12.97 9.92
N ARG A 121 -4.06 12.62 10.20
CA ARG A 121 -3.49 12.46 11.55
C ARG A 121 -4.35 11.59 12.49
N SER A 122 -4.94 10.53 11.94
CA SER A 122 -5.68 9.56 12.75
C SER A 122 -4.73 8.77 13.65
N VAL A 123 -5.25 8.21 14.74
CA VAL A 123 -4.46 7.37 15.67
C VAL A 123 -3.81 6.20 14.93
N ASP A 124 -4.52 5.56 14.00
CA ASP A 124 -3.97 4.43 13.25
C ASP A 124 -2.86 4.86 12.28
N VAL A 125 -2.99 6.04 11.65
CA VAL A 125 -1.91 6.63 10.85
C VAL A 125 -0.68 6.86 11.72
N ASP A 126 -0.85 7.55 12.85
CA ASP A 126 0.23 7.89 13.76
C ASP A 126 0.90 6.64 14.39
N LEU A 127 0.17 5.53 14.55
CA LEU A 127 0.72 4.24 14.98
C LEU A 127 1.41 3.46 13.86
N SER A 128 0.99 3.61 12.60
CA SER A 128 1.60 2.90 11.46
C SER A 128 3.03 3.38 11.18
N LEU A 129 3.31 4.67 11.36
CA LEU A 129 4.62 5.28 11.09
C LEU A 129 5.76 4.75 11.98
N PRO A 130 5.65 4.69 13.33
CA PRO A 130 6.71 4.13 14.17
C PRO A 130 6.90 2.63 13.95
N LEU A 131 5.85 1.89 13.58
CA LEU A 131 5.97 0.46 13.24
C LEU A 131 6.73 0.26 11.92
N LEU A 132 6.45 1.08 10.91
CA LEU A 132 7.23 1.12 9.67
C LEU A 132 8.69 1.48 9.95
N LYS A 133 8.94 2.51 10.77
CA LYS A 133 10.30 2.91 11.15
C LYS A 133 11.10 1.78 11.80
N ARG A 134 10.45 0.91 12.59
CA ARG A 134 11.11 -0.25 13.21
C ARG A 134 11.46 -1.36 12.22
N ALA A 135 10.81 -1.38 11.06
CA ALA A 135 11.01 -2.38 10.01
C ALA A 135 12.01 -1.92 8.92
N LEU A 136 12.46 -0.66 8.97
CA LEU A 136 13.54 -0.10 8.14
C LEU A 136 14.90 -0.43 8.73
#